data_AF-X0Y993-F1
#
_entry.id   AF-X0Y993-F1
#
_cell.length_a   1.000
_cell.length_b   1.000
_cell.length_c   1.000
_cell.angle_alpha   90.00
_cell.angle_beta   90.00
_cell.angle_gamma   90.00
#
_symmetry.space_group_name_H-M   'P 1'
#
loop_
_entity.id
_entity.type
_entity.pdbx_description
1 polymer ?
#
loop_
_entity_poly.entity_id
_entity_poly.type
_entity_poly.pdbx_seq_one_letter_code
_entity_poly.pdbx_strand_id
1 'polypeptide(L)'
;MSIYANDWDNCFPRAGSLTSKWGTTANWQADNRSNAFGLKSDGTGGSATISSSLYLLVKYAEVLPKSFICQSGDLRAKKFNPAKYGVRDKEFEDLWDFGPEPAKHCSYSYHMCYGPYPLSTASSDPGQAVAVDRNPWLDPYTDTTGFKWNDQTKTGGRENIKGYQKGNSGLHKREGQNVLFLDNHVYFENQSFCGVKNDNIYTYWNGSDIRQG
;
A
#
# COMPACT_ATOMS: atom_id res chain seq x y z
N MET A 1 -3.18 -2.74 12.61
CA MET A 1 -2.34 -1.53 12.45
C MET A 1 -2.20 -0.75 13.75
N SER A 2 -3.28 -0.56 14.50
CA SER A 2 -3.27 0.21 15.75
C SER A 2 -2.42 -0.44 16.85
N ILE A 3 -2.39 -1.78 16.93
CA ILE A 3 -1.48 -2.52 17.83
C ILE A 3 -0.02 -2.17 17.50
N TYR A 4 0.37 -2.32 16.23
CA TYR A 4 1.70 -1.92 15.76
C TYR A 4 2.00 -0.45 16.08
N ALA A 5 1.09 0.47 15.80
CA ALA A 5 1.33 1.88 16.09
C ALA A 5 1.51 2.16 17.59
N ASN A 6 0.81 1.43 18.47
CA ASN A 6 0.98 1.55 19.92
C ASN A 6 2.39 1.14 20.37
N ASP A 7 2.93 0.08 19.78
CA ASP A 7 4.26 -0.44 20.09
C ASP A 7 5.39 0.35 19.40
N TRP A 8 5.07 1.18 18.40
CA TRP A 8 6.04 1.97 17.59
C TRP A 8 5.76 3.48 17.66
N ASP A 9 5.70 4.07 18.85
CA ASP A 9 5.63 5.52 19.05
C ASP A 9 4.53 6.22 18.23
N ASN A 10 3.35 5.62 18.15
CA ASN A 10 2.21 6.12 17.37
C ASN A 10 2.47 6.19 15.86
N CYS A 11 3.50 5.50 15.36
CA CYS A 11 3.88 5.48 13.95
C CYS A 11 3.31 4.25 13.27
N PHE A 12 2.68 4.48 12.13
CA PHE A 12 2.20 3.40 11.28
C PHE A 12 3.36 2.63 10.63
N PRO A 13 3.12 1.37 10.18
CA PRO A 13 4.14 0.57 9.53
C PRO A 13 4.80 1.28 8.34
N ARG A 14 6.14 1.40 8.40
CA ARG A 14 6.97 1.95 7.32
C ARG A 14 8.26 1.14 7.18
N ALA A 15 8.40 0.45 6.05
CA ALA A 15 9.60 -0.31 5.72
C ALA A 15 10.75 0.60 5.27
N GLY A 16 11.97 0.04 5.15
CA GLY A 16 13.16 0.83 4.83
C GLY A 16 13.64 1.69 6.01
N SER A 17 14.22 2.85 5.76
CA SER A 17 14.64 3.89 6.71
C SER A 17 13.74 5.13 6.60
N LEU A 18 13.96 6.12 7.46
CA LEU A 18 13.30 7.44 7.36
C LEU A 18 13.57 8.16 6.03
N THR A 19 14.65 7.82 5.34
CA THR A 19 15.05 8.41 4.06
C THR A 19 14.89 7.45 2.88
N SER A 20 14.32 6.25 3.11
CA SER A 20 14.00 5.33 2.02
C SER A 20 12.92 5.91 1.13
N LYS A 21 13.03 5.58 -0.16
CA LYS A 21 12.08 5.95 -1.19
C LYS A 21 11.18 4.76 -1.53
N TRP A 22 10.02 5.06 -2.10
CA TRP A 22 9.21 4.04 -2.73
C TRP A 22 9.97 3.42 -3.92
N GLY A 23 10.04 2.10 -3.94
CA GLY A 23 10.64 1.33 -5.04
C GLY A 23 10.59 -0.16 -4.75
N THR A 24 11.54 -0.92 -5.29
CA THR A 24 11.65 -2.36 -5.04
C THR A 24 12.36 -2.65 -3.72
N THR A 25 12.02 -3.78 -3.10
CA THR A 25 12.76 -4.34 -1.97
C THR A 25 14.03 -5.01 -2.49
N ALA A 26 15.20 -4.62 -1.97
CA ALA A 26 16.49 -5.08 -2.48
C ALA A 26 16.70 -6.58 -2.29
N ASN A 27 16.37 -7.10 -1.11
CA ASN A 27 16.43 -8.52 -0.80
C ASN A 27 15.38 -8.89 0.26
N TRP A 28 14.19 -9.29 -0.19
CA TRP A 28 13.05 -9.61 0.69
C TRP A 28 13.29 -10.74 1.69
N GLN A 29 14.34 -11.55 1.49
CA GLN A 29 14.73 -12.67 2.34
C GLN A 29 16.05 -12.42 3.09
N ALA A 30 16.53 -11.17 3.16
CA ALA A 30 17.77 -10.85 3.85
C ALA A 30 17.68 -11.10 5.36
N ASP A 31 18.82 -11.40 5.98
CA ASP A 31 18.87 -11.67 7.43
C ASP A 31 18.71 -10.42 8.30
N ASN A 32 18.86 -9.23 7.70
CA ASN A 32 18.72 -7.96 8.41
C ASN A 32 18.11 -6.87 7.53
N ARG A 33 17.58 -5.84 8.21
CA ARG A 33 16.89 -4.69 7.61
C ARG A 33 17.76 -3.94 6.59
N SER A 34 19.04 -3.75 6.91
CA SER A 34 19.96 -3.00 6.05
C SER A 34 20.13 -3.67 4.70
N ASN A 35 20.34 -4.99 4.70
CA ASN A 35 20.43 -5.77 3.47
C ASN A 35 19.08 -5.91 2.77
N ALA A 36 17.98 -5.97 3.53
CA ALA A 36 16.64 -6.11 2.95
C ALA A 36 16.24 -4.94 2.07
N PHE A 37 16.54 -3.71 2.53
CA PHE A 37 16.14 -2.48 1.86
C PHE A 37 17.29 -1.74 1.18
N GLY A 38 18.52 -2.29 1.23
CA GLY A 38 19.71 -1.67 0.64
C GLY A 38 20.09 -0.36 1.35
N LEU A 39 20.05 -0.35 2.67
CA LEU A 39 20.45 0.81 3.47
C LEU A 39 21.98 0.98 3.43
N LYS A 40 22.44 2.22 3.49
CA LYS A 40 23.85 2.54 3.71
C LYS A 40 24.26 2.17 5.14
N SER A 41 25.57 2.18 5.39
CA SER A 41 26.13 1.90 6.72
C SER A 41 25.68 2.90 7.79
N ASP A 42 25.33 4.13 7.40
CA ASP A 42 24.74 5.16 8.27
C ASP A 42 23.23 4.98 8.52
N GLY A 43 22.62 3.91 8.00
CA GLY A 43 21.19 3.62 8.12
C GLY A 43 20.29 4.41 7.17
N THR A 44 20.85 5.24 6.29
CA THR A 44 20.08 6.08 5.35
C THR A 44 19.90 5.43 3.98
N GLY A 45 19.04 6.05 3.16
CA GLY A 45 18.77 5.62 1.80
C GLY A 45 17.93 4.36 1.73
N GLY A 46 18.19 3.54 0.70
CA GLY A 46 17.44 2.33 0.41
C GLY A 46 16.08 2.57 -0.25
N SER A 47 15.41 1.46 -0.53
CA SER A 47 14.15 1.40 -1.24
C SER A 47 13.26 0.32 -0.63
N ALA A 48 11.96 0.60 -0.58
CA ALA A 48 10.98 -0.32 -0.05
C ALA A 48 9.64 -0.18 -0.80
N THR A 49 8.92 -1.29 -0.88
CA THR A 49 7.60 -1.34 -1.54
C THR A 49 6.51 -0.90 -0.57
N ILE A 50 5.32 -0.54 -1.08
CA ILE A 50 4.14 -0.33 -0.23
C ILE A 50 3.76 -1.61 0.54
N SER A 51 3.89 -2.77 -0.10
CA SER A 51 3.58 -4.06 0.51
C SER A 51 4.56 -4.44 1.62
N SER A 52 5.84 -4.07 1.53
CA SER A 52 6.82 -4.33 2.60
C SER A 52 6.49 -3.58 3.88
N SER A 53 5.94 -2.36 3.79
CA SER A 53 5.40 -1.64 4.96
C SER A 53 4.25 -2.42 5.60
N LEU A 54 3.33 -2.96 4.80
CA LEU A 54 2.26 -3.84 5.30
C LEU A 54 2.81 -5.16 5.88
N TYR A 55 3.89 -5.70 5.30
CA TYR A 55 4.54 -6.92 5.76
C TYR A 55 5.15 -6.80 7.16
N LEU A 56 5.45 -5.59 7.63
CA LEU A 56 5.88 -5.40 9.02
C LEU A 56 4.83 -5.85 10.03
N LEU A 57 3.55 -5.88 9.66
CA LEU A 57 2.50 -6.46 10.51
C LEU A 57 2.58 -7.99 10.57
N VAL A 58 3.04 -8.65 9.51
CA VAL A 58 3.36 -10.09 9.55
C VAL A 58 4.53 -10.30 10.48
N LYS A 59 5.60 -9.53 10.27
CA LYS A 59 6.88 -9.67 10.96
C LYS A 59 6.81 -9.37 12.46
N TYR A 60 6.08 -8.32 12.85
CA TYR A 60 6.13 -7.77 14.21
C TYR A 60 4.80 -7.80 14.96
N ALA A 61 3.68 -8.07 14.26
CA ALA A 61 2.36 -8.16 14.88
C ALA A 61 1.66 -9.50 14.60
N GLU A 62 2.43 -10.51 14.16
CA GLU A 62 2.00 -11.89 13.94
C GLU A 62 0.76 -12.03 13.02
N VAL A 63 0.56 -11.06 12.13
CA VAL A 63 -0.55 -11.10 11.17
C VAL A 63 -0.24 -12.14 10.09
N LEU A 64 -1.11 -13.13 9.91
CA LEU A 64 -0.90 -14.13 8.87
C LEU A 64 -0.93 -13.51 7.46
N PRO A 65 -0.03 -13.90 6.52
CA PRO A 65 -0.02 -13.36 5.16
C PRO A 65 -1.35 -13.51 4.41
N LYS A 66 -2.17 -14.51 4.75
CA LYS A 66 -3.50 -14.70 4.16
C LYS A 66 -4.45 -13.51 4.43
N SER A 67 -4.23 -12.74 5.49
CA SER A 67 -5.02 -11.56 5.85
C SER A 67 -4.82 -10.40 4.86
N PHE A 68 -3.77 -10.45 4.04
CA PHE A 68 -3.51 -9.46 3.00
C PHE A 68 -4.10 -9.83 1.63
N ILE A 69 -4.96 -10.86 1.59
CA ILE A 69 -5.72 -11.25 0.40
C ILE A 69 -7.17 -10.85 0.61
N CYS A 70 -7.74 -10.09 -0.33
CA CYS A 70 -9.12 -9.67 -0.25
C CYS A 70 -10.05 -10.88 -0.31
N GLN A 71 -10.88 -11.05 0.73
CA GLN A 71 -11.79 -12.18 0.88
C GLN A 71 -12.86 -12.21 -0.23
N SER A 72 -13.22 -11.06 -0.77
CA SER A 72 -14.18 -10.92 -1.86
C SER A 72 -13.69 -11.47 -3.21
N GLY A 73 -12.44 -11.96 -3.28
CA GLY A 73 -11.95 -12.75 -4.40
C GLY A 73 -11.05 -11.99 -5.36
N ASP A 74 -9.96 -11.40 -4.86
CA ASP A 74 -8.90 -10.88 -5.72
C ASP A 74 -8.20 -12.03 -6.46
N LEU A 75 -8.64 -12.30 -7.69
CA LEU A 75 -8.08 -13.34 -8.55
C LEU A 75 -6.62 -13.07 -8.96
N ARG A 76 -6.15 -11.82 -8.78
CA ARG A 76 -4.78 -11.38 -9.11
C ARG A 76 -3.83 -11.52 -7.91
N ALA A 77 -4.35 -11.76 -6.71
CA ALA A 77 -3.55 -12.07 -5.52
C ALA A 77 -3.68 -13.54 -5.11
N LYS A 78 -2.60 -14.13 -4.63
CA LYS A 78 -2.58 -15.49 -4.08
C LYS A 78 -1.89 -15.47 -2.74
N LYS A 79 -2.28 -16.39 -1.85
CA LYS A 79 -1.60 -16.60 -0.57
C LYS A 79 -0.08 -16.73 -0.81
N PHE A 80 0.68 -15.92 -0.09
CA PHE A 80 2.13 -15.97 -0.11
C PHE A 80 2.63 -17.30 0.46
N ASN A 81 3.58 -17.92 -0.23
CA ASN A 81 4.22 -19.16 0.19
C ASN A 81 5.72 -19.09 -0.18
N PRO A 82 6.61 -18.81 0.79
CA PRO A 82 8.06 -18.71 0.59
C PRO A 82 8.66 -19.96 -0.06
N ALA A 83 8.13 -21.15 0.22
CA ALA A 83 8.63 -22.41 -0.34
C ALA A 83 8.49 -22.49 -1.87
N LYS A 84 7.53 -21.76 -2.47
CA LYS A 84 7.40 -21.64 -3.93
C LYS A 84 8.52 -20.80 -4.56
N TYR A 85 9.23 -20.03 -3.75
CA TYR A 85 10.36 -19.19 -4.14
C TYR A 85 11.70 -19.78 -3.66
N GLY A 86 11.73 -21.06 -3.25
CA GLY A 86 12.95 -21.74 -2.80
C GLY A 86 13.33 -21.48 -1.33
N VAL A 87 12.52 -20.74 -0.58
CA VAL A 87 12.78 -20.42 0.83
C VAL A 87 12.00 -21.40 1.71
N ARG A 88 12.70 -22.33 2.35
CA ARG A 88 12.10 -23.43 3.12
C ARG A 88 12.54 -23.49 4.58
N ASP A 89 13.59 -22.76 4.91
CA ASP A 89 14.30 -22.71 6.18
C ASP A 89 14.06 -21.41 6.95
N LYS A 90 13.10 -20.60 6.49
CA LYS A 90 12.70 -19.33 7.10
C LYS A 90 11.20 -19.31 7.36
N GLU A 91 10.82 -18.76 8.50
CA GLU A 91 9.43 -18.49 8.84
C GLU A 91 9.00 -17.13 8.24
N PHE A 92 7.71 -16.79 8.35
CA PHE A 92 7.21 -15.53 7.80
C PHE A 92 7.84 -14.32 8.50
N GLU A 93 8.13 -14.45 9.78
CA GLU A 93 8.73 -13.42 10.63
C GLU A 93 10.21 -13.17 10.30
N ASP A 94 10.85 -14.03 9.50
CA ASP A 94 12.23 -13.83 9.06
C ASP A 94 12.35 -12.98 7.78
N LEU A 95 11.23 -12.73 7.10
CA LEU A 95 11.18 -12.07 5.80
C LEU A 95 10.86 -10.58 5.93
N TRP A 96 10.91 -9.87 4.80
CA TRP A 96 10.76 -8.41 4.73
C TRP A 96 9.73 -7.92 3.71
N ASP A 97 9.23 -8.79 2.84
CA ASP A 97 8.18 -8.47 1.87
C ASP A 97 7.49 -9.77 1.40
N PHE A 98 6.43 -9.65 0.62
CA PHE A 98 5.71 -10.78 0.04
C PHE A 98 6.43 -11.37 -1.19
N GLY A 99 7.69 -11.74 -1.04
CA GLY A 99 8.46 -12.37 -2.11
C GLY A 99 8.96 -11.39 -3.18
N PRO A 100 9.46 -11.91 -4.32
CA PRO A 100 9.98 -11.08 -5.40
C PRO A 100 8.89 -10.34 -6.20
N GLU A 101 7.63 -10.77 -6.11
CA GLU A 101 6.49 -10.20 -6.82
C GLU A 101 5.35 -9.85 -5.85
N PRO A 102 5.53 -8.86 -4.96
CA PRO A 102 4.60 -8.64 -3.87
C PRO A 102 3.19 -8.24 -4.31
N ALA A 103 3.06 -7.62 -5.49
CA ALA A 103 1.78 -7.33 -6.11
C ALA A 103 0.93 -8.59 -6.39
N LYS A 104 1.53 -9.79 -6.43
CA LYS A 104 0.80 -11.07 -6.55
C LYS A 104 0.33 -11.62 -5.21
N HIS A 105 0.64 -10.96 -4.10
CA HIS A 105 0.46 -11.50 -2.75
C HIS A 105 -0.18 -10.53 -1.76
N CYS A 106 -0.42 -9.28 -2.16
CA CYS A 106 -1.09 -8.28 -1.34
C CYS A 106 -2.21 -7.60 -2.15
N SER A 107 -3.46 -7.78 -1.73
CA SER A 107 -4.66 -7.19 -2.34
C SER A 107 -4.94 -5.76 -1.88
N TYR A 108 -4.05 -5.20 -1.07
CA TYR A 108 -4.25 -3.89 -0.45
C TYR A 108 -3.16 -2.92 -0.87
N SER A 109 -3.50 -1.65 -0.78
CA SER A 109 -2.60 -0.53 -0.91
C SER A 109 -2.66 0.30 0.35
N TYR A 110 -1.69 1.20 0.46
CA TYR A 110 -1.42 1.96 1.65
C TYR A 110 -1.21 3.42 1.27
N HIS A 111 -1.47 4.33 2.21
CA HIS A 111 -1.07 5.72 2.05
C HIS A 111 0.42 5.81 1.68
N MET A 112 0.82 6.89 1.00
CA MET A 112 2.20 7.08 0.57
C MET A 112 3.14 7.39 1.75
N CYS A 113 3.52 6.35 2.48
CA CYS A 113 4.35 6.40 3.69
C CYS A 113 5.82 6.83 3.46
N TYR A 114 6.24 6.96 2.20
CA TYR A 114 7.57 7.43 1.80
C TYR A 114 7.59 8.93 1.45
N GLY A 115 6.46 9.62 1.59
CA GLY A 115 6.39 11.07 1.51
C GLY A 115 6.95 11.77 2.75
N PRO A 116 7.02 13.11 2.74
CA PRO A 116 7.50 13.91 3.87
C PRO A 116 6.53 13.94 5.06
N TYR A 117 5.28 13.51 4.88
CA TYR A 117 4.20 13.57 5.87
C TYR A 117 3.71 12.16 6.23
N PRO A 118 4.37 11.45 7.17
CA PRO A 118 3.91 10.14 7.61
C PRO A 118 2.63 10.27 8.44
N LEU A 119 1.73 9.28 8.34
CA LEU A 119 0.58 9.19 9.23
C LEU A 119 1.00 8.78 10.65
N SER A 120 0.35 9.37 11.66
CA SER A 120 0.54 9.02 13.06
C SER A 120 -0.77 9.07 13.83
N THR A 121 -1.01 8.08 14.70
CA THR A 121 -2.21 8.07 15.56
C THR A 121 -2.26 9.22 16.56
N ALA A 122 -1.14 9.92 16.80
CA ALA A 122 -1.06 11.03 17.76
C ALA A 122 -1.37 12.41 17.16
N SER A 123 -1.25 12.59 15.84
CA SER A 123 -1.32 13.92 15.20
C SER A 123 -2.09 13.99 13.89
N SER A 124 -2.39 12.84 13.28
CA SER A 124 -3.24 12.75 12.09
C SER A 124 -4.72 12.91 12.43
N ASP A 125 -5.48 13.44 11.48
CA ASP A 125 -6.93 13.54 11.62
C ASP A 125 -7.57 12.12 11.52
N PRO A 126 -8.52 11.76 12.40
CA PRO A 126 -9.15 10.43 12.41
C PRO A 126 -9.81 10.02 11.09
N GLY A 127 -10.27 11.00 10.30
CA GLY A 127 -10.86 10.79 8.97
C GLY A 127 -9.83 10.62 7.84
N GLN A 128 -8.52 10.53 8.13
CA GLN A 128 -7.52 10.27 7.09
C GLN A 128 -7.59 8.80 6.63
N ALA A 129 -7.52 8.61 5.31
CA ALA A 129 -7.42 7.29 4.72
C ALA A 129 -6.04 6.68 4.99
N VAL A 130 -6.03 5.42 5.44
CA VAL A 130 -4.83 4.70 5.88
C VAL A 130 -4.45 3.61 4.88
N ALA A 131 -5.41 2.74 4.57
CA ALA A 131 -5.25 1.62 3.66
C ALA A 131 -6.50 1.46 2.80
N VAL A 132 -6.38 0.75 1.69
CA VAL A 132 -7.44 0.65 0.70
C VAL A 132 -7.24 -0.61 -0.14
N ASP A 133 -8.28 -1.04 -0.87
CA ASP A 133 -8.10 -2.05 -1.92
C ASP A 133 -6.96 -1.67 -2.87
N ARG A 134 -6.35 -2.68 -3.50
CA ARG A 134 -5.19 -2.52 -4.37
C ARG A 134 -5.39 -1.38 -5.36
N ASN A 135 -4.45 -0.44 -5.33
CA ASN A 135 -4.45 0.70 -6.20
C ASN A 135 -4.10 0.27 -7.65
N PRO A 136 -4.58 1.03 -8.63
CA PRO A 136 -4.30 0.79 -10.05
C PRO A 136 -2.80 0.69 -10.41
N TRP A 137 -1.94 1.45 -9.72
CA TRP A 137 -0.51 1.54 -10.03
C TRP A 137 0.34 0.38 -9.49
N LEU A 138 -0.19 -0.36 -8.51
CA LEU A 138 0.41 -1.57 -7.97
C LEU A 138 -0.15 -2.83 -8.65
N ASP A 139 -1.08 -2.66 -9.60
CA ASP A 139 -1.64 -3.75 -10.39
C ASP A 139 -1.06 -3.75 -11.81
N PRO A 140 -0.18 -4.71 -12.16
CA PRO A 140 0.47 -4.75 -13.46
C PRO A 140 -0.49 -5.01 -14.64
N TYR A 141 -1.73 -5.41 -14.35
CA TYR A 141 -2.77 -5.67 -15.36
C TYR A 141 -3.72 -4.49 -15.57
N THR A 142 -3.40 -3.34 -14.98
CA THR A 142 -4.21 -2.13 -15.03
C THR A 142 -3.53 -1.06 -15.87
N ASP A 143 -4.24 -0.55 -16.86
CA ASP A 143 -3.84 0.67 -17.57
C ASP A 143 -4.32 1.91 -16.80
N THR A 144 -3.37 2.62 -16.19
CA THR A 144 -3.62 3.89 -15.48
C THR A 144 -3.44 5.12 -16.38
N THR A 145 -3.13 4.95 -17.66
CA THR A 145 -2.89 6.07 -18.57
C THR A 145 -4.13 6.96 -18.65
N GLY A 146 -3.93 8.28 -18.53
CA GLY A 146 -5.02 9.24 -18.61
C GLY A 146 -5.96 9.27 -17.39
N PHE A 147 -5.55 8.76 -16.22
CA PHE A 147 -6.20 9.10 -14.97
C PHE A 147 -6.29 10.62 -14.83
N LYS A 148 -7.51 11.11 -14.57
CA LYS A 148 -7.78 12.51 -14.31
C LYS A 148 -8.78 12.62 -13.18
N TRP A 149 -8.29 13.19 -12.10
CA TRP A 149 -8.93 13.29 -10.79
C TRP A 149 -10.43 13.71 -10.80
N ASN A 150 -10.88 14.59 -11.70
CA ASN A 150 -12.29 15.02 -11.76
C ASN A 150 -12.92 14.85 -13.15
N ASP A 151 -12.34 13.97 -13.96
CA ASP A 151 -12.83 13.77 -15.32
C ASP A 151 -14.04 12.84 -15.32
N GLN A 152 -15.21 13.45 -15.42
CA GLN A 152 -16.51 12.78 -15.53
C GLN A 152 -16.79 12.29 -16.96
N THR A 153 -15.95 12.65 -17.94
CA THR A 153 -16.13 12.20 -19.31
C THR A 153 -15.83 10.72 -19.42
N LYS A 154 -16.69 10.00 -20.15
CA LYS A 154 -16.45 8.58 -20.44
C LYS A 154 -15.37 8.47 -21.49
N THR A 155 -14.34 7.67 -21.22
CA THR A 155 -13.35 7.34 -22.24
C THR A 155 -13.99 6.40 -23.25
N GLY A 156 -14.09 6.81 -24.52
CA GLY A 156 -14.55 5.96 -25.62
C GLY A 156 -13.59 4.78 -25.81
N GLY A 157 -14.02 3.57 -25.47
CA GLY A 157 -13.22 2.35 -25.49
C GLY A 157 -13.94 1.17 -24.83
N ARG A 158 -13.32 -0.02 -24.81
CA ARG A 158 -13.93 -1.27 -24.31
C ARG A 158 -14.47 -1.21 -22.87
N GLU A 159 -13.89 -0.38 -22.01
CA GLU A 159 -14.29 -0.31 -20.59
C GLU A 159 -15.42 0.71 -20.31
N ASN A 160 -15.66 1.69 -21.19
CA ASN A 160 -16.72 2.70 -21.04
C ASN A 160 -16.80 3.35 -19.63
N ILE A 161 -15.64 3.60 -19.02
CA ILE A 161 -15.50 4.20 -17.67
C ILE A 161 -15.19 5.70 -17.76
N LYS A 162 -15.41 6.43 -16.66
CA LYS A 162 -15.02 7.84 -16.51
C LYS A 162 -13.54 7.99 -16.21
N GLY A 163 -12.93 9.12 -16.56
CA GLY A 163 -11.49 9.36 -16.36
C GLY A 163 -11.02 9.24 -14.89
N TYR A 164 -11.83 9.65 -13.91
CA TYR A 164 -11.50 9.46 -12.49
C TYR A 164 -11.52 8.00 -12.06
N GLN A 165 -12.35 7.16 -12.68
CA GLN A 165 -12.50 5.74 -12.32
C GLN A 165 -11.21 4.95 -12.59
N LYS A 166 -10.32 5.44 -13.45
CA LYS A 166 -8.98 4.85 -13.63
C LYS A 166 -8.14 4.88 -12.34
N GLY A 167 -8.45 5.77 -11.41
CA GLY A 167 -7.85 5.83 -10.08
C GLY A 167 -8.43 4.81 -9.10
N ASN A 168 -9.60 4.22 -9.38
CA ASN A 168 -10.25 3.27 -8.48
C ASN A 168 -9.70 1.86 -8.62
N SER A 169 -9.85 1.03 -7.58
CA SER A 169 -9.42 -0.36 -7.60
C SER A 169 -10.04 -1.17 -8.75
N GLY A 170 -9.23 -2.03 -9.37
CA GLY A 170 -9.71 -2.98 -10.37
C GLY A 170 -10.63 -4.07 -9.79
N LEU A 171 -10.54 -4.33 -8.49
CA LEU A 171 -11.31 -5.38 -7.80
C LEU A 171 -12.82 -5.11 -7.81
N HIS A 172 -13.20 -3.83 -7.78
CA HIS A 172 -14.59 -3.39 -7.76
C HIS A 172 -14.99 -2.80 -9.11
N LYS A 173 -14.45 -3.32 -10.22
CA LYS A 173 -14.76 -2.87 -11.58
C LYS A 173 -14.64 -1.34 -11.77
N ARG A 174 -13.73 -0.71 -11.02
CA ARG A 174 -13.54 0.75 -10.99
C ARG A 174 -14.73 1.58 -10.47
N GLU A 175 -15.72 0.96 -9.83
CA GLU A 175 -16.85 1.68 -9.24
C GLU A 175 -16.49 2.36 -7.92
N GLY A 176 -15.45 1.85 -7.24
CA GLY A 176 -14.95 2.38 -5.98
C GLY A 176 -13.98 1.41 -5.32
N GLN A 177 -13.80 1.56 -4.00
CA GLN A 177 -12.95 0.71 -3.17
C GLN A 177 -13.35 0.81 -1.70
N ASN A 178 -13.08 -0.24 -0.94
CA ASN A 178 -13.09 -0.19 0.51
C ASN A 178 -11.85 0.57 0.99
N VAL A 179 -12.08 1.58 1.82
CA VAL A 179 -11.05 2.42 2.43
C VAL A 179 -11.11 2.24 3.94
N LEU A 180 -9.98 1.89 4.53
CA LEU A 180 -9.75 1.92 5.97
C LEU A 180 -9.31 3.32 6.38
N PHE A 181 -10.01 3.90 7.33
CA PHE A 181 -9.70 5.20 7.92
C PHE A 181 -8.97 5.05 9.25
N LEU A 182 -8.36 6.14 9.72
CA LEU A 182 -7.47 6.14 10.89
C LEU A 182 -8.21 5.85 12.21
N ASP A 183 -9.48 6.22 12.31
CA ASP A 183 -10.38 5.81 13.41
C ASP A 183 -10.80 4.33 13.36
N ASN A 184 -10.29 3.55 12.40
CA ASN A 184 -10.52 2.12 12.15
C ASN A 184 -11.87 1.76 11.50
N HIS A 185 -12.68 2.74 11.08
CA HIS A 185 -13.83 2.39 10.26
C HIS A 185 -13.40 2.05 8.83
N VAL A 186 -14.20 1.21 8.17
CA VAL A 186 -14.05 0.90 6.74
C VAL A 186 -15.30 1.39 6.03
N TYR A 187 -15.12 2.15 4.95
CA TYR A 187 -16.23 2.64 4.14
C TYR A 187 -15.95 2.40 2.64
N PHE A 188 -17.01 2.23 1.86
CA PHE A 188 -16.89 2.09 0.41
C PHE A 188 -16.90 3.49 -0.23
N GLU A 189 -15.77 3.87 -0.81
CA GLU A 189 -15.58 5.16 -1.46
C GLU A 189 -15.64 5.00 -2.98
N ASN A 190 -16.44 5.83 -3.63
CA ASN A 190 -16.64 5.78 -5.08
C ASN A 190 -15.44 6.35 -5.87
N GLN A 191 -14.47 6.95 -5.18
CA GLN A 191 -13.35 7.69 -5.75
C GLN A 191 -12.09 7.43 -4.93
N SER A 192 -10.91 7.53 -5.55
CA SER A 192 -9.61 7.32 -4.90
C SER A 192 -9.23 8.44 -3.92
N PHE A 193 -10.21 9.24 -3.58
CA PHE A 193 -10.05 10.48 -2.91
C PHE A 193 -11.21 10.80 -2.02
N CYS A 194 -10.92 10.83 -0.75
CA CYS A 194 -11.91 10.72 0.28
C CYS A 194 -11.32 11.17 1.61
N GLY A 195 -12.12 11.08 2.66
CA GLY A 195 -11.71 11.53 3.97
C GLY A 195 -11.41 13.02 3.99
N VAL A 196 -10.34 13.39 4.69
CA VAL A 196 -10.00 14.79 4.95
C VAL A 196 -9.72 15.55 3.67
N LYS A 197 -10.54 16.57 3.40
CA LYS A 197 -10.41 17.48 2.24
C LYS A 197 -10.45 16.76 0.88
N ASN A 198 -10.95 15.52 0.82
CA ASN A 198 -10.85 14.65 -0.36
C ASN A 198 -9.39 14.47 -0.82
N ASP A 199 -8.46 14.20 0.09
CA ASP A 199 -7.08 13.87 -0.27
C ASP A 199 -7.02 12.57 -1.08
N ASN A 200 -6.05 12.45 -1.97
CA ASN A 200 -5.84 11.25 -2.75
C ASN A 200 -5.04 10.22 -1.94
N ILE A 201 -5.67 9.06 -1.72
CA ILE A 201 -5.19 8.02 -0.81
C ILE A 201 -3.80 7.50 -1.20
N TYR A 202 -3.39 7.61 -2.47
CA TYR A 202 -2.16 7.01 -2.97
C TYR A 202 -0.96 7.95 -3.02
N THR A 203 -1.16 9.23 -2.76
CA THR A 203 -0.14 10.26 -2.94
C THR A 203 0.09 11.03 -1.65
N TYR A 204 1.11 11.88 -1.64
CA TYR A 204 1.27 12.91 -0.61
C TYR A 204 1.13 14.28 -1.27
N TRP A 205 0.61 15.25 -0.53
CA TRP A 205 0.44 16.61 -1.04
C TRP A 205 1.79 17.30 -1.30
N ASN A 206 1.97 17.81 -2.51
CA ASN A 206 3.16 18.49 -3.00
C ASN A 206 3.05 20.03 -2.91
N GLY A 207 1.96 20.55 -2.34
CA GLY A 207 1.65 21.98 -2.27
C GLY A 207 0.70 22.49 -3.36
N SER A 208 0.29 21.64 -4.30
CA SER A 208 -0.67 21.97 -5.36
C SER A 208 -2.11 21.53 -5.03
N ASP A 209 -2.83 20.93 -5.97
CA ASP A 209 -4.14 20.34 -5.70
C ASP A 209 -3.95 19.04 -4.91
N ILE A 210 -4.37 19.00 -3.63
CA ILE A 210 -4.22 17.86 -2.70
C ILE A 210 -4.70 16.52 -3.29
N ARG A 211 -5.61 16.64 -4.22
CA ARG A 211 -6.30 15.60 -4.96
C ARG A 211 -5.41 14.91 -6.01
N GLN A 212 -4.31 15.55 -6.40
CA GLN A 212 -3.35 15.03 -7.39
C GLN A 212 -2.06 14.51 -6.74
N GLY A 213 -1.81 14.85 -5.47
CA GLY A 213 -0.52 14.68 -4.83
C GLY A 213 0.37 15.87 -5.12
#